data_AF-F8NKE3-F1
#
_entry.id   AF-F8NKE3-F1
#
_cell.length_a   1.000
_cell.length_b   1.000
_cell.length_c   1.000
_cell.angle_alpha   90.00
_cell.angle_beta   90.00
_cell.angle_gamma   90.00
#
_symmetry.space_group_name_H-M   'P 1'
#
loop_
_entity.id
_entity.type
_entity.pdbx_description
1 polymer ?
#
loop_
_entity_poly.entity_id
_entity_poly.type
_entity_poly.pdbx_seq_one_letter_code
_entity_poly.pdbx_strand_id
1 'polypeptide(L)'
;MSDKKQQLVLAIIDFLHQSIDDGTVKQDDKESLDIAIQCIGEAFGVDPVDEEQRERLSIEPAKLQSIFDVFLKTKVKVGSQGLSQSASKLPSTDDKAKAEKLKQSGNAQMSSKKYDLAIENYTQAIALDSFNPVYLSNRAAAYASKGEHAAAVVDAERAIEV
;
A
#
# COMPACT_ATOMS: atom_id res chain seq x y z
N MET A 1 24.59 3.37 2.01
CA MET A 1 23.17 3.16 1.62
C MET A 1 22.79 1.72 1.98
N SER A 2 21.50 1.38 2.11
CA SER A 2 21.10 -0.03 2.30
C SER A 2 21.14 -0.76 0.96
N ASP A 3 21.70 -1.96 0.93
CA ASP A 3 21.73 -2.82 -0.26
C ASP A 3 20.36 -2.93 -0.91
N LYS A 4 19.28 -3.05 -0.13
CA LYS A 4 17.90 -3.12 -0.67
C LYS A 4 17.51 -1.89 -1.50
N LYS A 5 17.97 -0.70 -1.11
CA LYS A 5 17.70 0.53 -1.87
C LYS A 5 18.51 0.54 -3.16
N GLN A 6 19.76 0.11 -3.11
CA GLN A 6 20.64 0.02 -4.28
C GLN A 6 20.16 -1.07 -5.27
N GLN A 7 19.66 -2.20 -4.79
CA GLN A 7 19.02 -3.25 -5.59
C GLN A 7 17.79 -2.72 -6.34
N LEU A 8 16.92 -1.96 -5.66
CA LEU A 8 15.76 -1.34 -6.31
C LEU A 8 16.18 -0.33 -7.38
N VAL A 9 17.20 0.47 -7.10
CA VAL A 9 17.74 1.44 -8.05
C VAL A 9 18.32 0.75 -9.28
N LEU A 10 19.12 -0.30 -9.09
CA LEU A 10 19.66 -1.09 -10.21
C LEU A 10 18.53 -1.69 -11.05
N ALA A 11 17.49 -2.23 -10.42
CA ALA A 11 16.32 -2.77 -11.12
C ALA A 11 15.53 -1.71 -11.92
N ILE A 12 15.51 -0.45 -11.45
CA ILE A 12 14.94 0.68 -12.20
C ILE A 12 15.83 1.01 -13.40
N ILE A 13 17.15 1.07 -13.21
CA ILE A 13 18.10 1.34 -14.29
C ILE A 13 18.00 0.26 -15.38
N ASP A 14 17.99 -1.02 -15.01
CA ASP A 14 17.84 -2.12 -15.96
C ASP A 14 16.49 -2.05 -16.69
N PHE A 15 15.42 -1.61 -16.03
CA PHE A 15 14.13 -1.37 -16.68
C PHE A 15 14.19 -0.23 -17.70
N LEU A 16 14.90 0.87 -17.40
CA LEU A 16 15.06 1.99 -18.32
C LEU A 16 15.90 1.60 -19.54
N HIS A 17 17.03 0.90 -19.34
CA HIS A 17 17.80 0.33 -20.45
C HIS A 17 16.97 -0.62 -21.31
N GLN A 18 16.22 -1.54 -20.69
CA GLN A 18 15.35 -2.46 -21.42
C GLN A 18 14.29 -1.71 -22.25
N SER A 19 13.73 -0.61 -21.71
CA SER A 19 12.71 0.21 -22.39
C SER A 19 13.26 0.99 -23.58
N ILE A 20 14.57 1.28 -23.57
CA ILE A 20 15.30 1.84 -24.71
C ILE A 20 15.52 0.74 -25.76
N ASP A 21 15.97 -0.43 -25.33
CA ASP A 21 16.35 -1.54 -26.22
C ASP A 21 15.15 -2.19 -26.92
N ASP A 22 14.01 -2.32 -26.23
CA ASP A 22 12.79 -2.93 -26.78
C ASP A 22 11.91 -1.93 -27.57
N GLY A 23 12.29 -0.65 -27.59
CA GLY A 23 11.58 0.41 -28.32
C GLY A 23 10.25 0.82 -27.67
N THR A 24 10.03 0.49 -26.39
CA THR A 24 8.89 1.02 -25.61
C THR A 24 8.92 2.54 -25.54
N VAL A 25 10.12 3.12 -25.55
CA VAL A 25 10.35 4.57 -25.52
C VAL A 25 10.76 5.06 -26.90
N LYS A 26 10.36 6.29 -27.25
CA LYS A 26 10.73 6.93 -28.52
C LYS A 26 12.23 7.16 -28.57
N GLN A 27 12.84 7.06 -29.76
CA GLN A 27 14.28 7.30 -29.90
C GLN A 27 14.70 8.73 -29.50
N ASP A 28 13.82 9.72 -29.71
CA ASP A 28 14.06 11.11 -29.31
C ASP A 28 14.22 11.26 -27.77
N ASP A 29 13.66 10.34 -26.99
CA ASP A 29 13.71 10.35 -25.53
C ASP A 29 14.90 9.55 -24.98
N LYS A 30 15.68 8.85 -25.83
CA LYS A 30 16.79 7.99 -25.41
C LYS A 30 17.85 8.76 -24.64
N GLU A 31 18.31 9.90 -25.17
CA GLU A 31 19.33 10.73 -24.51
C GLU A 31 18.84 11.22 -23.14
N SER A 32 17.55 11.54 -23.03
CA SER A 32 16.94 11.97 -21.77
C SER A 32 16.93 10.84 -20.74
N LEU A 33 16.67 9.60 -21.17
CA LEU A 33 16.73 8.44 -20.30
C LEU A 33 18.16 8.08 -19.89
N ASP A 34 19.14 8.16 -20.79
CA ASP A 34 20.54 7.91 -20.46
C ASP A 34 21.04 8.90 -19.38
N ILE A 35 20.67 10.19 -19.49
CA ILE A 35 20.95 11.18 -18.46
C ILE A 35 20.25 10.83 -17.14
N ALA A 36 18.99 10.41 -17.18
CA ALA A 36 18.25 10.03 -15.99
C ALA A 36 18.90 8.83 -15.28
N ILE A 37 19.34 7.82 -16.03
CA ILE A 37 20.03 6.64 -15.51
C ILE A 37 21.29 7.05 -14.76
N GLN A 38 22.11 7.92 -15.36
CA GLN A 38 23.34 8.40 -14.72
C GLN A 38 23.03 9.20 -13.44
N CYS A 39 22.09 10.13 -13.50
CA CYS A 39 21.67 10.92 -12.33
C CYS A 39 21.16 10.03 -11.18
N ILE A 40 20.35 9.02 -11.49
CA ILE A 40 19.81 8.08 -10.50
C ILE A 40 20.94 7.21 -9.92
N GLY A 41 21.84 6.71 -10.77
CA GLY A 41 22.99 5.92 -10.34
C GLY A 41 23.87 6.70 -9.36
N GLU A 42 24.29 7.91 -9.74
CA GLU A 42 25.13 8.78 -8.90
C GLU A 42 24.46 9.13 -7.57
N ALA A 43 23.18 9.49 -7.59
CA ALA A 43 22.43 9.87 -6.38
C ALA A 43 22.36 8.75 -5.33
N PHE A 44 22.40 7.49 -5.76
CA PHE A 44 22.28 6.33 -4.89
C PHE A 44 23.59 5.52 -4.74
N GLY A 45 24.67 5.96 -5.38
CA GLY A 45 25.93 5.23 -5.42
C GLY A 45 25.75 3.86 -6.07
N VAL A 46 25.08 3.82 -7.22
CA VAL A 46 24.88 2.64 -8.05
C VAL A 46 25.49 2.94 -9.42
N ASP A 47 26.66 2.39 -9.67
CA ASP A 47 27.25 2.38 -11.00
C ASP A 47 26.69 1.23 -11.87
N PRO A 48 26.01 1.51 -13.01
CA PRO A 48 25.49 0.49 -13.91
C PRO A 48 26.56 -0.13 -14.83
N VAL A 49 27.80 0.37 -14.84
CA VAL A 49 28.91 -0.26 -15.60
C VAL A 49 29.82 -1.12 -14.72
N ASP A 50 29.71 -1.01 -13.39
CA ASP A 50 30.47 -1.82 -12.43
C ASP A 50 29.89 -3.24 -12.33
N GLU A 51 30.59 -4.22 -12.93
CA GLU A 51 30.15 -5.62 -12.96
C GLU A 51 30.05 -6.25 -11.55
N GLU A 52 31.00 -5.97 -10.65
CA GLU A 52 30.98 -6.54 -9.28
C GLU A 52 29.78 -6.02 -8.49
N GLN A 53 29.50 -4.72 -8.63
CA GLN A 53 28.35 -4.11 -7.98
C GLN A 53 27.04 -4.63 -8.56
N ARG A 54 26.97 -4.84 -9.89
CA ARG A 54 25.80 -5.42 -10.54
C ARG A 54 25.55 -6.85 -10.08
N GLU A 55 26.57 -7.70 -9.98
CA GLU A 55 26.41 -9.07 -9.45
C GLU A 55 25.89 -9.05 -8.00
N ARG A 56 26.45 -8.19 -7.15
CA ARG A 56 26.05 -8.07 -5.73
C ARG A 56 24.61 -7.56 -5.57
N LEU A 57 24.18 -6.66 -6.43
CA LEU A 57 22.88 -5.99 -6.34
C LEU A 57 21.82 -6.61 -7.27
N SER A 58 22.18 -7.57 -8.11
CA SER A 58 21.27 -8.21 -9.04
C SER A 58 20.11 -8.90 -8.30
N ILE A 59 18.92 -8.77 -8.87
CA ILE A 59 17.71 -9.47 -8.42
C ILE A 59 17.29 -10.57 -9.40
N GLU A 60 18.18 -10.93 -10.34
CA GLU A 60 17.93 -12.01 -11.29
C GLU A 60 17.64 -13.34 -10.58
N PRO A 61 16.70 -14.15 -11.09
CA PRO A 61 16.04 -14.02 -12.40
C PRO A 61 14.80 -13.09 -12.42
N ALA A 62 14.47 -12.39 -11.33
CA ALA A 62 13.30 -11.53 -11.26
C ALA A 62 13.57 -10.16 -11.92
N LYS A 63 12.62 -9.68 -12.75
CA LYS A 63 12.65 -8.31 -13.31
C LYS A 63 11.70 -7.40 -12.55
N LEU A 64 11.99 -6.10 -12.48
CA LEU A 64 11.13 -5.11 -11.81
C LEU A 64 9.68 -5.16 -12.31
N GLN A 65 9.49 -5.27 -13.63
CA GLN A 65 8.16 -5.42 -14.24
C GLN A 65 7.42 -6.65 -13.72
N SER A 66 8.08 -7.81 -13.65
CA SER A 66 7.46 -9.05 -13.17
C SER A 66 7.04 -8.95 -11.69
N ILE A 67 7.85 -8.28 -10.87
CA ILE A 67 7.53 -8.03 -9.45
C ILE A 67 6.33 -7.10 -9.35
N PHE A 68 6.32 -6.02 -10.14
CA PHE A 68 5.21 -5.07 -10.17
C PHE A 68 3.91 -5.71 -10.68
N ASP A 69 3.97 -6.58 -11.69
CA ASP A 69 2.83 -7.34 -12.18
C ASP A 69 2.26 -8.29 -11.12
N VAL A 70 3.13 -8.97 -10.37
CA VAL A 70 2.71 -9.82 -9.24
C VAL A 70 2.06 -8.95 -8.16
N PHE A 71 2.63 -7.78 -7.86
CA PHE A 71 2.02 -6.82 -6.93
C PHE A 71 0.64 -6.36 -7.43
N LEU A 72 0.49 -5.99 -8.71
CA LEU A 72 -0.79 -5.58 -9.28
C LEU A 72 -1.80 -6.72 -9.26
N LYS A 73 -1.42 -7.94 -9.66
CA LYS A 73 -2.28 -9.14 -9.61
C LYS A 73 -2.70 -9.47 -8.19
N THR A 74 -1.79 -9.34 -7.24
CA THR A 74 -2.08 -9.54 -5.81
C THR A 74 -2.97 -8.43 -5.28
N LYS A 75 -2.72 -7.17 -5.63
CA LYS A 75 -3.56 -6.03 -5.28
C LYS A 75 -4.96 -6.16 -5.86
N VAL A 76 -5.11 -6.72 -7.07
CA VAL A 76 -6.42 -7.04 -7.66
C VAL A 76 -7.07 -8.21 -6.95
N LYS A 77 -6.34 -9.27 -6.59
CA LYS A 77 -6.89 -10.41 -5.82
C LYS A 77 -7.26 -10.06 -4.37
N VAL A 78 -6.47 -9.22 -3.72
CA VAL A 78 -6.73 -8.72 -2.36
C VAL A 78 -7.79 -7.61 -2.39
N GLY A 79 -7.77 -6.76 -3.42
CA GLY A 79 -8.76 -5.70 -3.66
C GLY A 79 -10.11 -6.18 -4.19
N SER A 80 -10.21 -7.43 -4.68
CA SER A 80 -11.48 -8.06 -5.06
C SER A 80 -12.12 -8.86 -3.91
N GLN A 81 -11.44 -9.01 -2.77
CA GLN A 81 -12.06 -9.45 -1.51
C GLN A 81 -12.22 -8.35 -0.47
N GLY A 82 -11.81 -7.11 -0.77
CA GLY A 82 -12.17 -5.95 0.02
C GLY A 82 -11.83 -4.67 -0.74
N LEU A 83 -12.79 -3.74 -0.82
CA LEU A 83 -12.68 -2.37 -1.36
C LEU A 83 -13.20 -2.19 -2.80
N SER A 84 -14.53 -2.27 -2.93
CA SER A 84 -15.22 -1.35 -3.83
C SER A 84 -15.00 0.09 -3.33
N GLN A 85 -14.41 0.91 -4.19
CA GLN A 85 -14.51 2.37 -4.29
C GLN A 85 -14.48 3.20 -2.99
N SER A 86 -13.39 3.93 -2.76
CA SER A 86 -13.50 5.38 -2.50
C SER A 86 -12.15 6.06 -2.72
N ALA A 87 -12.07 6.83 -3.80
CA ALA A 87 -11.04 7.82 -4.00
C ALA A 87 -11.24 8.96 -2.98
N SER A 88 -10.21 9.23 -2.18
CA SER A 88 -9.82 10.54 -1.65
C SER A 88 -10.86 11.68 -1.76
N LYS A 89 -11.93 11.62 -0.96
CA LYS A 89 -12.74 12.79 -0.59
C LYS A 89 -12.61 12.92 0.92
N LEU A 90 -12.26 14.12 1.41
CA LEU A 90 -12.41 14.41 2.82
C LEU A 90 -13.89 14.17 3.21
N PRO A 91 -14.17 13.54 4.36
CA PRO A 91 -15.54 13.24 4.78
C PRO A 91 -16.32 14.55 4.93
N SER A 92 -17.50 14.61 4.31
CA SER A 92 -18.41 15.74 4.50
C SER A 92 -18.96 15.77 5.93
N THR A 93 -19.55 16.89 6.35
CA THR A 93 -20.23 16.98 7.66
C THR A 93 -21.32 15.91 7.82
N ASP A 94 -22.02 15.60 6.74
CA ASP A 94 -23.07 14.58 6.72
C ASP A 94 -22.48 13.16 6.85
N ASP A 95 -21.34 12.90 6.21
CA ASP A 95 -20.66 11.61 6.31
C ASP A 95 -20.14 11.38 7.73
N LYS A 96 -19.54 12.40 8.34
CA LYS A 96 -19.12 12.34 9.76
C LYS A 96 -20.32 12.10 10.70
N ALA A 97 -21.44 12.77 10.47
CA ALA A 97 -22.65 12.56 11.27
C ALA A 97 -23.23 11.14 11.12
N LYS A 98 -23.22 10.58 9.90
CA LYS A 98 -23.62 9.19 9.65
C LYS A 98 -22.64 8.19 10.28
N ALA A 99 -21.34 8.42 10.16
CA ALA A 99 -20.30 7.61 10.77
C ALA A 99 -20.45 7.57 12.31
N GLU A 100 -20.75 8.72 12.92
CA GLU A 100 -21.01 8.81 14.36
C GLU A 100 -22.25 8.02 14.79
N LYS A 101 -23.33 8.05 14.00
CA LYS A 101 -24.52 7.20 14.27
C LYS A 101 -24.19 5.72 14.17
N LEU A 102 -23.40 5.32 13.18
CA LEU A 102 -22.95 3.93 13.02
C LEU A 102 -22.05 3.51 14.18
N LYS A 103 -21.13 4.37 14.66
CA LYS A 103 -20.34 4.13 15.87
C LYS A 103 -21.25 3.90 17.08
N GLN A 104 -22.26 4.74 17.29
CA GLN A 104 -23.20 4.59 18.41
C GLN A 104 -23.98 3.26 18.32
N SER A 105 -24.44 2.89 17.12
CA SER A 105 -25.05 1.57 16.85
C SER A 105 -24.09 0.43 17.18
N GLY A 106 -22.84 0.50 16.71
CA GLY A 106 -21.79 -0.46 17.02
C GLY A 106 -21.54 -0.60 18.52
N ASN A 107 -21.48 0.50 19.26
CA ASN A 107 -21.31 0.50 20.72
C ASN A 107 -22.49 -0.18 21.44
N ALA A 108 -23.72 0.00 20.95
CA ALA A 108 -24.89 -0.68 21.49
C ALA A 108 -24.83 -2.21 21.23
N GLN A 109 -24.36 -2.62 20.05
CA GLN A 109 -24.14 -4.03 19.72
C GLN A 109 -23.00 -4.63 20.56
N MET A 110 -21.90 -3.90 20.78
CA MET A 110 -20.81 -4.29 21.69
C MET A 110 -21.32 -4.55 23.10
N SER A 111 -22.12 -3.63 23.63
CA SER A 111 -22.72 -3.77 24.97
C SER A 111 -23.65 -4.99 25.06
N SER A 112 -24.27 -5.35 23.94
CA SER A 112 -25.11 -6.55 23.80
C SER A 112 -24.31 -7.82 23.46
N LYS A 113 -22.98 -7.76 23.45
CA LYS A 113 -22.06 -8.85 23.05
C LYS A 113 -22.29 -9.40 21.63
N LYS A 114 -22.92 -8.61 20.75
CA LYS A 114 -23.16 -8.93 19.35
C LYS A 114 -21.99 -8.43 18.52
N TYR A 115 -20.84 -9.10 18.66
CA TYR A 115 -19.56 -8.62 18.15
C TYR A 115 -19.54 -8.49 16.62
N ASP A 116 -20.12 -9.44 15.87
CA ASP A 116 -20.18 -9.36 14.40
C ASP A 116 -20.92 -8.13 13.90
N LEU A 117 -22.09 -7.83 14.50
CA LEU A 117 -22.86 -6.64 14.15
C LEU A 117 -22.15 -5.36 14.57
N ALA A 118 -21.41 -5.37 15.68
CA ALA A 118 -20.58 -4.24 16.07
C ALA A 118 -19.47 -3.99 15.04
N ILE A 119 -18.75 -5.05 14.64
CA ILE A 119 -17.70 -5.00 13.62
C ILE A 119 -18.23 -4.44 12.31
N GLU A 120 -19.42 -4.89 11.88
CA GLU A 120 -20.06 -4.39 10.66
C GLU A 120 -20.37 -2.88 10.75
N ASN A 121 -20.99 -2.44 11.85
CA ASN A 121 -21.30 -1.02 12.06
C ASN A 121 -20.03 -0.14 12.07
N TYR A 122 -18.97 -0.57 12.76
CA TYR A 122 -17.71 0.18 12.75
C TYR A 122 -17.04 0.17 11.38
N THR A 123 -17.14 -0.93 10.64
CA THR A 123 -16.63 -1.01 9.26
C THR A 123 -17.32 -0.01 8.35
N GLN A 124 -18.64 0.12 8.45
CA GLN A 124 -19.40 1.14 7.73
C GLN A 124 -19.04 2.55 8.18
N ALA A 125 -18.78 2.79 9.48
CA ALA A 125 -18.32 4.09 9.97
C ALA A 125 -16.94 4.48 9.38
N ILE A 126 -16.00 3.54 9.34
CA ILE A 126 -14.66 3.74 8.74
C ILE A 126 -14.75 4.04 7.24
N ALA A 127 -15.70 3.41 6.53
CA ALA A 127 -15.90 3.65 5.10
C ALA A 127 -16.42 5.08 4.80
N LEU A 128 -17.15 5.68 5.75
CA LEU A 128 -17.65 7.06 5.63
C LEU A 128 -16.64 8.10 6.12
N ASP A 129 -15.91 7.80 7.19
CA ASP A 129 -14.89 8.67 7.76
C ASP A 129 -13.71 7.84 8.25
N SER A 130 -12.72 7.69 7.38
CA SER A 130 -11.49 6.94 7.64
C SER A 130 -10.46 7.71 8.47
N PHE A 131 -10.72 9.00 8.78
CA PHE A 131 -9.78 9.87 9.50
C PHE A 131 -10.01 9.88 11.01
N ASN A 132 -11.01 9.16 11.50
CA ASN A 132 -11.29 9.07 12.92
C ASN A 132 -10.76 7.74 13.49
N PRO A 133 -9.64 7.76 14.25
CA PRO A 133 -9.01 6.55 14.78
C PRO A 133 -9.89 5.82 15.81
N VAL A 134 -10.93 6.48 16.35
CA VAL A 134 -11.87 5.87 17.32
C VAL A 134 -12.64 4.71 16.70
N TYR A 135 -13.01 4.78 15.42
CA TYR A 135 -13.77 3.69 14.80
C TYR A 135 -12.92 2.42 14.65
N LEU A 136 -11.64 2.58 14.32
CA LEU A 136 -10.67 1.49 14.26
C LEU A 136 -10.44 0.89 15.64
N SER A 137 -10.25 1.74 16.66
CA SER A 137 -10.07 1.30 18.05
C SER A 137 -11.28 0.51 18.57
N ASN A 138 -12.49 0.96 18.25
CA ASN A 138 -13.71 0.26 18.65
C ASN A 138 -13.90 -1.07 17.92
N ARG A 139 -13.53 -1.13 16.63
CA ARG A 139 -13.56 -2.38 15.85
C ARG A 139 -12.49 -3.37 16.34
N ALA A 140 -11.31 -2.88 16.72
CA ALA A 140 -10.29 -3.69 17.38
C ALA A 140 -10.80 -4.31 18.69
N ALA A 141 -11.49 -3.52 19.52
CA ALA A 141 -12.11 -4.01 20.75
C ALA A 141 -13.19 -5.09 20.46
N ALA A 142 -13.96 -4.93 19.38
CA ALA A 142 -14.95 -5.90 18.94
C ALA A 142 -14.31 -7.22 18.48
N TYR A 143 -13.28 -7.16 17.64
CA TYR A 143 -12.50 -8.33 17.23
C TYR A 143 -11.86 -9.04 18.43
N ALA A 144 -11.24 -8.29 19.35
CA ALA A 144 -10.65 -8.85 20.55
C ALA A 144 -11.69 -9.55 21.43
N SER A 145 -12.88 -8.96 21.58
CA SER A 145 -13.99 -9.55 22.34
C SER A 145 -14.58 -10.80 21.68
N LYS A 146 -14.47 -10.91 20.34
CA LYS A 146 -14.83 -12.10 19.56
C LYS A 146 -13.75 -13.19 19.60
N GLY A 147 -12.54 -12.88 20.05
CA GLY A 147 -11.37 -13.79 20.06
C GLY A 147 -10.51 -13.70 18.79
N GLU A 148 -10.78 -12.76 17.89
CA GLU A 148 -10.03 -12.54 16.66
C GLU A 148 -8.85 -11.56 16.89
N HIS A 149 -7.91 -11.96 17.74
CA HIS A 149 -6.83 -11.08 18.20
C HIS A 149 -5.92 -10.55 17.09
N ALA A 150 -5.68 -11.35 16.04
CA ALA A 150 -4.88 -10.90 14.89
C ALA A 150 -5.55 -9.72 14.15
N ALA A 151 -6.86 -9.79 13.93
CA ALA A 151 -7.62 -8.69 13.32
C ALA A 151 -7.66 -7.46 14.23
N ALA A 152 -7.74 -7.66 15.55
CA ALA A 152 -7.69 -6.57 16.52
C ALA A 152 -6.36 -5.81 16.50
N VAL A 153 -5.23 -6.52 16.39
CA VAL A 153 -3.90 -5.90 16.29
C VAL A 153 -3.79 -5.05 15.02
N VAL A 154 -4.22 -5.58 13.88
CA VAL A 154 -4.20 -4.83 12.61
C VAL A 154 -4.99 -3.52 12.70
N ASP A 155 -6.17 -3.54 13.31
CA ASP A 155 -6.96 -2.31 13.49
C ASP A 155 -6.34 -1.34 14.51
N ALA A 156 -5.71 -1.85 15.57
CA ALA A 156 -5.02 -1.03 16.56
C ALA A 156 -3.77 -0.34 15.99
N GLU A 157 -2.99 -1.06 15.19
CA GLU A 157 -1.85 -0.51 14.44
C GLU A 157 -2.30 0.52 13.40
N ARG A 158 -3.42 0.27 12.71
CA ARG A 158 -3.95 1.27 11.79
C ARG A 158 -4.46 2.51 12.51
N ALA A 159 -4.99 2.38 13.73
CA ALA A 159 -5.49 3.52 14.50
C ALA A 159 -4.40 4.51 14.93
N ILE A 160 -3.14 4.08 15.03
CA ILE A 160 -2.00 4.97 15.34
C ILE A 160 -1.43 5.67 14.11
N GLU A 161 -1.79 5.23 12.90
CA GLU A 161 -1.33 5.80 11.63
C GLU A 161 -2.26 6.89 11.07
N VAL A 162 -3.49 6.99 11.60
CA VAL A 162 -4.55 7.92 11.19
C VAL A 162 -4.52 9.19 12.03
#